data_AF-A0A7V9I0K3-F1
#
_entry.id   AF-A0A7V9I0K3-F1
#
_cell.length_a   1.000
_cell.length_b   1.000
_cell.length_c   1.000
_cell.angle_alpha   90.00
_cell.angle_beta   90.00
_cell.angle_gamma   90.00
#
_symmetry.space_group_name_H-M   'P 1'
#
loop_
_entity.id
_entity.type
_entity.pdbx_description
1 polymer ?
#
loop_
_entity_poly.entity_id
_entity_poly.type
_entity_poly.pdbx_seq_one_letter_code
_entity_poly.pdbx_strand_id
1 'polypeptide(L)' 'MYKSIYVPVDNSDHSNRAVVCALALGKEFSAKLVGCHVYAAKLHDYRFRQMEYTLPEEYIDE' A
#
# COMPACT_ATOMS: atom_id res chain seq x y z
N MET A 1 -14.78 -21.94 -3.70
CA MET A 1 -14.84 -20.54 -3.21
C MET A 1 -13.46 -20.13 -2.70
N TYR A 2 -13.08 -18.85 -2.79
CA TYR A 2 -11.73 -18.39 -2.42
C TYR A 2 -11.53 -18.40 -0.90
N LYS A 3 -10.39 -18.90 -0.43
CA LYS A 3 -10.00 -18.90 0.99
C LYS A 3 -9.10 -17.73 1.38
N SER A 4 -8.35 -17.20 0.40
CA SER A 4 -7.46 -16.06 0.56
C SER A 4 -7.47 -15.22 -0.71
N ILE A 5 -7.48 -13.90 -0.56
CA ILE A 5 -7.50 -12.93 -1.65
C ILE A 5 -6.35 -11.95 -1.41
N TYR A 6 -5.52 -11.76 -2.43
CA TYR A 6 -4.40 -10.81 -2.41
C TYR A 6 -4.81 -9.53 -3.14
N VAL A 7 -4.58 -8.37 -2.51
CA VAL A 7 -5.05 -7.07 -2.94
C VAL A 7 -3.86 -6.12 -3.09
N PRO A 8 -3.20 -6.10 -4.26
CA PRO A 8 -2.17 -5.11 -4.53
C PRO A 8 -2.79 -3.71 -4.66
N VAL A 9 -2.16 -2.71 -4.05
CA VAL A 9 -2.60 -1.31 -4.09
C VAL A 9 -1.46 -0.40 -4.52
N ASP A 10 -1.77 0.69 -5.20
CA ASP A 10 -0.81 1.68 -5.71
C ASP A 10 -1.27 3.14 -5.48
N ASN A 11 -2.30 3.33 -4.65
CA ASN A 11 -2.92 4.61 -4.33
C ASN A 11 -3.67 5.28 -5.50
N SER A 12 -3.84 4.59 -6.63
CA SER A 12 -4.74 5.03 -7.69
C SER A 12 -6.21 4.78 -7.33
N ASP A 13 -7.12 5.54 -7.95
CA ASP A 13 -8.57 5.31 -7.82
C ASP A 13 -8.99 3.90 -8.24
N HIS A 14 -8.27 3.31 -9.20
CA HIS A 14 -8.49 1.93 -9.62
C HIS A 14 -8.16 0.93 -8.51
N SER A 15 -7.03 1.11 -7.82
CA SER A 15 -6.68 0.27 -6.69
C SER A 15 -7.65 0.46 -5.51
N ASN A 16 -8.10 1.70 -5.27
CA ASN A 16 -9.12 1.98 -4.25
C ASN A 16 -10.43 1.25 -4.57
N ARG A 17 -10.84 1.24 -5.84
CA ARG A 17 -12.01 0.46 -6.27
C ARG A 17 -11.80 -1.04 -6.11
N ALA A 18 -10.60 -1.55 -6.40
CA ALA A 18 -10.27 -2.97 -6.21
C ALA A 18 -10.38 -3.38 -4.74
N VAL A 19 -9.97 -2.51 -3.80
CA VAL A 19 -10.14 -2.75 -2.35
C VAL A 19 -11.63 -2.91 -1.99
N VAL A 20 -12.51 -2.02 -2.48
CA VAL A 20 -13.95 -2.12 -2.22
C VAL A 20 -14.52 -3.45 -2.72
N CYS A 21 -14.13 -3.88 -3.93
CA CYS A 21 -14.56 -5.16 -4.49
C CYS A 21 -14.02 -6.35 -3.67
N ALA A 22 -12.74 -6.31 -3.27
CA ALA A 22 -12.12 -7.38 -2.49
C ALA A 22 -12.77 -7.54 -1.11
N LEU A 23 -13.20 -6.45 -0.47
CA LEU A 23 -13.95 -6.49 0.79
C LEU A 23 -15.30 -7.19 0.62
N ALA A 24 -16.04 -6.88 -0.46
CA ALA A 24 -17.31 -7.55 -0.74
C ALA A 24 -17.14 -9.06 -0.95
N LEU A 25 -16.15 -9.46 -1.76
CA LEU A 25 -15.83 -10.86 -2.01
C LEU A 25 -15.29 -11.58 -0.77
N GLY A 26 -14.45 -10.90 0.02
CA GLY A 26 -13.90 -11.43 1.26
C GLY A 26 -14.98 -11.75 2.28
N LYS A 27 -16.00 -10.88 2.38
CA LYS A 27 -17.15 -11.10 3.26
C LYS A 27 -18.01 -12.28 2.77
N GLU A 28 -18.35 -12.31 1.49
CA GLU A 28 -19.17 -13.37 0.90
C GLU A 28 -18.52 -14.75 1.07
N PHE A 29 -17.20 -14.82 0.92
CA PHE A 29 -16.47 -16.09 0.92
C PHE A 29 -15.81 -16.42 2.26
N SER A 30 -16.01 -15.59 3.29
CA SER A 30 -15.25 -15.67 4.55
C SER A 30 -13.74 -15.84 4.34
N ALA A 31 -13.20 -15.10 3.35
CA ALA A 31 -11.83 -15.25 2.90
C ALA A 31 -10.86 -14.33 3.65
N LYS A 32 -9.63 -14.78 3.86
CA LYS A 32 -8.54 -13.93 4.34
C LYS A 32 -8.16 -12.90 3.27
N LEU A 33 -8.04 -11.63 3.64
CA LEU A 33 -7.53 -10.59 2.74
C LEU A 33 -6.08 -10.25 3.09
N VAL A 34 -5.22 -10.08 2.08
CA VAL A 34 -3.84 -9.61 2.25
C VAL A 34 -3.61 -8.43 1.31
N GLY A 35 -3.46 -7.24 1.88
CA GLY A 35 -3.09 -6.03 1.14
C GLY A 35 -1.59 -5.94 0.91
N CYS A 36 -1.16 -5.41 -0.23
CA CYS A 36 0.25 -5.15 -0.49
C CYS A 36 0.46 -3.89 -1.32
N HIS A 37 1.34 -3.02 -0.85
CA HIS A 37 1.81 -1.88 -1.62
C HIS A 37 3.31 -2.08 -1.87
N VAL A 38 3.72 -2.01 -3.14
CA VAL A 38 5.12 -2.13 -3.53
C VAL A 38 5.57 -0.78 -4.06
N TYR A 39 6.67 -0.29 -3.54
CA TYR A 39 7.33 0.91 -4.06
C TYR A 39 8.73 0.56 -4.56
N ALA A 40 9.18 1.25 -5.60
CA ALA A 40 10.51 1.07 -6.16
C ALA A 40 11.49 2.01 -5.45
N ALA A 41 12.21 1.48 -4.44
CA ALA A 41 13.15 2.26 -3.62
C ALA A 41 14.15 3.08 -4.45
N LYS A 42 14.68 2.52 -5.55
CA LYS A 42 15.62 3.22 -6.44
C LYS A 42 15.01 4.42 -7.18
N LEU A 43 13.71 4.39 -7.49
CA LEU A 43 13.00 5.52 -8.11
C LEU A 43 12.60 6.57 -7.07
N HIS A 44 12.42 6.15 -5.82
CA HIS A 44 11.99 7.03 -4.73
C HIS A 44 13.17 7.68 -4.00
N ASP A 45 14.41 7.23 -4.20
CA ASP A 45 15.63 7.79 -3.58
C ASP A 45 15.70 9.32 -3.70
N TYR A 46 15.47 9.85 -4.90
CA TYR A 46 15.46 11.30 -5.12
C TYR A 46 14.39 12.02 -4.27
N ARG A 47 13.18 11.45 -4.19
CA ARG A 47 12.08 12.07 -3.45
C ARG A 47 12.24 11.90 -1.94
N PHE A 48 12.80 10.78 -1.49
CA PHE A 48 13.09 10.54 -0.07
C PHE A 48 14.14 11.51 0.45
N ARG A 49 15.25 11.74 -0.28
CA ARG A 49 16.26 12.75 0.08
C ARG A 49 15.70 14.17 0.16
N GLN A 50 14.76 14.51 -0.72
CA GLN A 50 14.07 15.82 -0.64
C GLN A 50 13.17 15.94 0.60
N MET A 51 12.65 14.83 1.11
CA MET A 51 11.80 14.78 2.28
C MET A 51 12.58 14.70 3.59
N GLU A 52 13.86 14.33 3.59
CA GLU A 52 14.70 14.27 4.79
C GLU A 52 14.68 15.59 5.57
N TYR A 53 14.78 16.73 4.89
CA TYR A 53 14.73 18.06 5.51
C TYR A 53 13.36 18.45 6.09
N THR A 54 12.32 17.65 5.83
CA THR A 54 10.97 17.84 6.37
C THR A 54 10.64 16.87 7.49
N LEU A 55 11.55 15.96 7.82
CA LEU A 55 11.39 15.05 8.95
C LEU A 55 11.44 15.84 10.27
N PRO A 56 10.70 15.39 11.30
CA PRO A 56 10.88 15.90 12.66
C PRO A 56 12.34 15.74 13.13
N GLU A 57 12.81 16.63 14.01
CA GLU A 57 14.21 16.67 14.48
C GLU A 57 14.71 15.32 15.01
N GLU A 58 13.85 14.53 15.67
CA GLU A 58 14.18 13.19 16.20
C GLU A 58 14.50 12.14 15.12
N TYR A 59 14.27 12.45 13.84
CA TYR A 59 14.50 11.58 12.69
C TYR A 59 15.51 12.14 11.68
N ILE A 60 16.11 13.30 11.96
CA ILE A 60 17.23 13.84 11.18
C ILE A 60 18.51 13.27 11.80
N ASP A 61 19.17 12.33 11.12
CA ASP A 61 20.51 11.85 11.53
C ASP A 61 21.52 13.00 11.46
N GLU A 62 22.45 13.08 12.42
CA GLU A 62 23.57 14.05 12.47
C GLU A 62 24.49 14.00 11.24
#